data_AF-A0A7Z0QPG1-F1
#
_entry.id   AF-A0A7Z0QPG1-F1
#
_cell.length_a   1.000
_cell.length_b   1.000
_cell.length_c   1.000
_cell.angle_alpha   90.00
_cell.angle_beta   90.00
_cell.angle_gamma   90.00
#
_symmetry.space_group_name_H-M   'P 1'
#
loop_
_entity.id
_entity.type
_entity.pdbx_description
1 polymer ?
#
loop_
_entity_poly.entity_id
_entity_poly.type
_entity_poly.pdbx_seq_one_letter_code
_entity_poly.pdbx_strand_id
1 'polypeptide(L)'
;MGVNYTAFSSEDTRGALSGSRLALGNSWGMTVHGGIDIRVGTGQLRLDVRWVDIEATVRLDGDKLGASAIDPLVHGPAYVMKLRALLG
;
A
#
# COMPACT_ATOMS: atom_id res chain seq x y z
N MET A 1 -7.77 7.02 -9.96
CA MET A 1 -7.63 7.52 -8.58
C MET A 1 -8.56 6.73 -7.68
N GLY A 2 -8.28 6.65 -6.38
CA GLY A 2 -9.08 5.89 -5.43
C GLY A 2 -8.73 6.22 -3.99
N VAL A 3 -9.28 5.44 -3.06
CA VAL A 3 -9.02 5.52 -1.62
C VAL A 3 -8.29 4.25 -1.19
N ASN A 4 -7.29 4.39 -0.33
CA ASN A 4 -6.54 3.29 0.26
C ASN A 4 -6.67 3.34 1.79
N TYR A 5 -6.83 2.17 2.40
CA TYR A 5 -6.72 1.98 3.85
C TYR A 5 -5.43 1.22 4.16
N THR A 6 -4.59 1.79 5.01
CA THR A 6 -3.36 1.16 5.49
C THR A 6 -3.49 0.86 6.97
N ALA A 7 -3.24 -0.40 7.33
CA ALA A 7 -3.08 -0.82 8.71
C ALA A 7 -1.61 -1.15 8.99
N PHE A 8 -1.12 -0.68 10.14
CA PHE A 8 0.23 -0.98 10.61
C PHE A 8 0.17 -1.99 11.76
N SER A 9 1.17 -2.86 11.81
CA SER A 9 1.32 -3.88 12.84
C SER A 9 2.74 -4.41 12.85
N SER A 10 3.15 -5.03 13.97
CA SER A 10 4.46 -5.67 14.12
C SER A 10 5.63 -4.71 13.92
N GLU A 11 5.50 -3.51 14.48
CA GLU A 11 6.56 -2.50 14.46
C GLU A 11 7.75 -2.95 15.34
N ASP A 12 8.93 -2.99 14.72
CA ASP A 12 10.18 -3.30 15.41
C ASP A 12 10.95 -2.02 15.76
N THR A 13 11.30 -1.85 17.04
CA THR A 13 12.22 -0.80 17.48
C THR A 13 13.67 -1.31 17.54
N ARG A 14 14.62 -0.50 17.08
CA ARG A 14 16.07 -0.81 17.13
C ARG A 14 16.87 0.43 17.56
N GLY A 15 18.13 0.22 17.93
CA GLY A 15 19.04 1.32 18.27
C GLY A 15 18.59 2.11 19.50
N ALA A 16 18.54 3.44 19.40
CA ALA A 16 18.16 4.34 20.49
C ALA A 16 16.73 4.13 21.02
N LEU A 17 15.87 3.45 20.25
CA LEU A 17 14.49 3.11 20.64
C LEU A 17 14.35 1.67 21.12
N SER A 18 15.45 0.92 21.24
CA SER A 18 15.42 -0.49 21.64
C SER A 18 14.74 -0.67 23.00
N GLY A 19 13.71 -1.52 23.04
CA GLY A 19 12.92 -1.80 24.25
C GLY A 19 11.67 -0.93 24.42
N SER A 20 11.53 0.13 23.61
CA SER A 20 10.30 0.92 23.53
C SER A 20 9.26 0.26 22.63
N ARG A 21 8.01 0.68 22.78
CA ARG A 21 6.88 0.24 21.95
C ARG A 21 6.47 1.32 20.97
N LEU A 22 6.89 1.17 19.72
CA LEU A 22 6.43 2.01 18.62
C LEU A 22 5.05 1.53 18.14
N ALA A 23 4.15 2.45 17.85
CA ALA A 23 2.87 2.15 17.19
C ALA A 23 2.55 3.22 16.15
N LEU A 24 2.22 2.76 14.93
CA LEU A 24 1.72 3.61 13.86
C LEU A 24 0.19 3.48 13.77
N GLY A 25 -0.50 4.61 13.71
CA GLY A 25 -1.95 4.64 13.51
C GLY A 25 -2.33 4.27 12.09
N ASN A 26 -3.47 3.60 11.92
CA ASN A 26 -4.05 3.31 10.61
C ASN A 26 -4.36 4.61 9.86
N SER A 27 -4.36 4.53 8.53
CA SER A 27 -4.48 5.70 7.66
C SER A 27 -5.43 5.45 6.50
N TRP A 28 -6.21 6.47 6.17
CA TRP A 28 -6.99 6.55 4.94
C TRP A 28 -6.38 7.63 4.07
N GLY A 29 -6.08 7.30 2.82
CA GLY A 29 -5.41 8.23 1.92
C GLY A 29 -5.82 8.05 0.47
N MET A 30 -5.49 9.07 -0.33
CA MET A 30 -5.73 9.05 -1.77
C MET A 30 -4.71 8.15 -2.46
N THR A 31 -5.13 7.49 -3.54
CA THR A 31 -4.22 6.77 -4.41
C THR A 31 -4.45 7.15 -5.87
N VAL A 32 -3.35 7.19 -6.63
CA VAL A 32 -3.36 7.28 -8.09
C VAL A 32 -2.48 6.17 -8.63
N HIS A 33 -2.89 5.56 -9.74
CA HIS A 33 -2.11 4.54 -10.40
C HIS A 33 -2.29 4.64 -11.91
N GLY A 34 -1.33 4.07 -12.64
CA GLY A 34 -1.34 3.98 -14.09
C GLY A 34 -0.55 2.75 -14.53
N GLY A 35 -0.98 2.15 -15.63
CA GLY A 35 -0.36 0.94 -16.15
C GLY A 35 -0.59 0.74 -17.64
N ILE A 36 0.19 -0.17 -18.20
CA ILE A 36 0.08 -0.60 -19.60
C ILE A 36 -0.30 -2.08 -19.65
N ASP A 37 -1.17 -2.42 -20.61
CA ASP A 37 -1.59 -3.79 -20.88
C ASP A 37 -1.10 -4.23 -22.27
N ILE A 38 -0.38 -5.34 -22.31
CA ILE A 38 0.12 -5.96 -23.53
C ILE A 38 -0.62 -7.29 -23.71
N ARG A 39 -1.32 -7.46 -24.83
CA ARG A 39 -2.04 -8.70 -25.11
C ARG A 39 -1.06 -9.85 -25.40
N VAL A 40 -1.24 -10.96 -24.70
CA VAL A 40 -0.41 -12.17 -24.84
C VAL A 40 -1.34 -13.38 -24.87
N GLY A 41 -1.45 -14.03 -26.03
CA GLY A 41 -2.37 -15.15 -26.23
C GLY A 41 -3.82 -14.78 -25.91
N THR A 42 -4.42 -15.52 -24.97
CA THR A 42 -5.80 -15.29 -24.48
C THR A 42 -5.88 -14.31 -23.30
N GLY A 43 -4.75 -13.88 -22.75
CA GLY A 43 -4.65 -12.96 -21.61
C GLY A 43 -3.91 -11.67 -21.93
N GLN A 44 -3.46 -10.99 -20.87
CA GLN A 44 -2.69 -9.75 -20.95
C GLN A 44 -1.60 -9.74 -19.88
N LEU A 45 -0.42 -9.23 -20.24
CA LEU A 45 0.60 -8.82 -19.28
C LEU A 45 0.35 -7.35 -18.93
N ARG A 46 0.16 -7.06 -17.64
CA ARG A 46 0.03 -5.72 -17.10
C ARG A 46 1.31 -5.30 -16.41
N LEU A 47 1.78 -4.08 -16.67
CA LEU A 47 2.74 -3.38 -15.81
C LEU A 47 2.00 -2.20 -15.17
N ASP A 48 1.96 -2.13 -13.84
CA ASP A 48 1.24 -1.08 -13.09
C ASP A 48 2.18 -0.40 -12.09
N VAL A 49 1.98 0.91 -11.91
CA VAL A 49 2.63 1.72 -10.90
C VAL A 49 1.55 2.50 -10.14
N ARG A 50 1.64 2.51 -8.81
CA ARG A 50 0.68 3.11 -7.89
C ARG A 50 1.39 3.95 -6.83
N TRP A 51 0.97 5.18 -6.70
CA TRP A 51 1.29 6.06 -5.57
C TRP A 51 0.16 6.04 -4.54
N VAL A 52 0.53 6.05 -3.27
CA VAL A 52 -0.40 6.04 -2.14
C VAL A 52 0.03 7.13 -1.16
N ASP A 53 -0.89 8.02 -0.82
CA ASP A 53 -0.74 8.99 0.26
C ASP A 53 -1.03 8.30 1.60
N ILE A 54 -0.09 8.31 2.54
CA ILE A 54 -0.30 7.71 3.87
C ILE A 54 0.24 8.64 4.94
N GLU A 55 -0.66 9.21 5.74
CA GLU A 55 -0.30 9.90 6.97
C GLU A 55 -0.62 9.03 8.18
N ALA A 56 0.41 8.59 8.91
CA ALA A 56 0.27 7.72 10.08
C ALA A 56 0.59 8.49 11.37
N THR A 57 -0.30 8.41 12.37
CA THR A 57 0.01 8.96 13.71
C THR A 57 1.08 8.11 14.38
N VAL A 58 2.16 8.71 14.87
CA VAL A 58 3.25 8.02 15.56
C VAL A 58 3.05 8.11 17.07
N ARG A 59 3.11 6.96 17.75
CA ARG A 59 3.17 6.86 19.21
C ARG A 59 4.38 6.06 19.66
N LEU A 60 5.03 6.50 20.74
CA LEU A 60 6.10 5.76 21.41
C LEU A 60 5.71 5.58 22.87
N ASP A 61 5.68 4.34 23.33
CA ASP A 61 5.29 3.98 24.70
C ASP A 61 3.91 4.54 25.12
N GLY A 62 3.03 4.75 24.12
CA GLY A 62 1.68 5.31 24.29
C GLY A 62 1.59 6.82 24.03
N ASP A 63 2.70 7.55 24.14
CA ASP A 63 2.74 9.00 23.96
C ASP A 63 2.71 9.37 22.48
N LYS A 64 1.85 10.34 22.12
CA LYS A 64 1.76 10.84 20.73
C LYS A 64 2.97 11.72 20.43
N LEU A 65 3.79 11.29 19.48
CA LEU A 65 4.96 12.04 19.02
C LEU A 65 4.65 12.94 17.83
N GLY A 66 3.66 12.57 17.00
CA GLY A 66 3.31 13.35 15.81
C GLY A 66 2.67 12.50 14.72
N ALA A 67 2.92 12.88 13.48
CA ALA A 67 2.53 12.13 12.28
C ALA A 67 3.76 11.89 11.40
N SER A 68 3.75 10.78 10.67
CA SER A 68 4.75 10.43 9.66
C SER A 68 4.06 10.26 8.32
N ALA A 69 4.58 10.95 7.29
CA ALA A 69 4.22 10.70 5.91
C ALA A 69 4.96 9.45 5.40
N ILE A 70 4.24 8.53 4.79
CA ILE A 70 4.76 7.28 4.23
C ILE A 70 4.16 7.15 2.82
N ASP A 71 4.86 7.66 1.81
CA ASP A 71 4.28 7.79 0.46
C ASP A 71 4.87 6.74 -0.51
N PRO A 72 4.46 5.46 -0.45
CA PRO A 72 5.09 4.42 -1.24
C PRO A 72 4.72 4.51 -2.72
N LEU A 73 5.68 4.12 -3.55
CA LEU A 73 5.47 3.78 -4.94
C LEU A 73 5.43 2.25 -5.10
N VAL A 74 4.23 1.69 -5.21
CA VAL A 74 4.02 0.25 -5.44
C VAL A 74 4.04 -0.01 -6.93
N HIS A 75 4.76 -1.02 -7.39
CA HIS A 75 4.82 -1.35 -8.82
C HIS A 75 5.03 -2.85 -9.04
N GLY A 76 4.57 -3.36 -10.17
CA GLY A 76 4.82 -4.75 -10.52
C GLY A 76 4.13 -5.25 -11.80
N PRO A 77 4.59 -6.39 -12.33
CA PRO A 77 3.92 -7.10 -13.41
C PRO A 77 2.78 -7.99 -12.91
N ALA A 78 1.75 -8.20 -13.73
CA ALA A 78 0.69 -9.17 -13.48
C ALA A 78 0.24 -9.84 -14.79
N TYR A 79 -0.18 -11.10 -14.72
CA TYR A 79 -0.89 -11.76 -15.82
C TYR A 79 -2.40 -11.73 -15.56
N VAL A 80 -3.14 -11.11 -16.48
CA VAL A 80 -4.59 -10.90 -16.36
C VAL A 80 -5.32 -11.84 -17.31
N MET A 81 -6.21 -12.68 -16.77
CA MET A 81 -7.04 -13.61 -17.53
C MET A 81 -8.45 -13.03 -17.74
N LYS A 82 -8.99 -13.12 -18.96
CA LYS A 82 -10.40 -12.82 -19.22
C LYS A 82 -11.25 -14.06 -18.96
N LEU A 83 -12.01 -14.05 -17.87
CA LEU A 83 -13.08 -15.03 -17.64
C LEU A 83 -14.29 -14.62 -18.49
N ARG A 84 -14.70 -15.48 -19.44
CA ARG A 84 -16.02 -15.36 -20.06
C ARG A 84 -17.02 -16.07 -19.15
N ALA A 85 -17.90 -15.31 -18.50
CA ALA A 85 -19.07 -15.92 -17.90
C ALA A 85 -19.97 -16.45 -19.03
N LEU A 86 -20.23 -17.76 -19.02
CA LEU A 86 -21.28 -18.35 -19.83
C LEU A 86 -22.60 -18.04 -19.12
N LEU A 87 -23.14 -16.85 -19.37
CA LEU A 87 -24.55 -16.59 -19.08
C LEU A 87 -25.34 -17.23 -20.23
N GLY A 88 -25.88 -18.41 -19.96
CA GLY A 88 -26.91 -19.06 -20.78
C GLY A 88 -28.29 -18.52 -20.47
#